data_AF-A0A5D6XQ28-F1
#
_entry.id   AF-A0A5D6XQ28-F1
#
_cell.length_a   1.000
_cell.length_b   1.000
_cell.length_c   1.000
_cell.angle_alpha   90.00
_cell.angle_beta   90.00
_cell.angle_gamma   90.00
#
_symmetry.space_group_name_H-M   'P 1'
#
loop_
_entity.id
_entity.type
_entity.pdbx_description
1 polymer ?
#
loop_
_entity_poly.entity_id
_entity_poly.type
_entity_poly.pdbx_seq_one_letter_code
_entity_poly.pdbx_strand_id
1 'polypeptide(L)'
;MLSNDMFSFDDDNPFGGEDDLERLSEFDESDEHFLEASGILDSIQQVMNDFIVTSAPEKEPGQIIIGDDAIAEIRQGIERKEAEEAGRLRQLRSLSDFHESSGSAESDNSIQRAKSARSLMADFGSGESMTVVSSVLQAAGREEKMVLLYPLLRLFGIHNRLSRLIRWAIEIEVASVINVVTLFRSDDYASRLVSSYSKCVGMDFIRIVLADPIRDILTLKIADLELNPNKSETLRSESAVLTNAANLMRACQHILDAILRNAHLIPMSYYHICSHLNARVIKRFDGSTEGIAVEDHVSLTRSVIGGFLFLRFVCPAIATPHLYNLTEKEPPSESRRVLVLVTKLLFKTATCVMFGEREPQFKILNPFIERNSPLIQQLFIDLSQPPSKDIDECFASDSRSIFSDVDPGQLETDMTLVKLPKAKKLSVNKFLSFGKKMRRPLTDE
;
A
#
# COMPACT_ATOMS: atom_id res chain seq x y z
N MET A 1 0.64 35.54 4.98
CA MET A 1 1.80 35.45 4.07
C MET A 1 2.69 34.32 4.55
N LEU A 2 2.32 33.10 4.23
CA LEU A 2 3.17 31.91 4.11
C LEU A 2 2.40 31.09 3.07
N SER A 3 2.84 31.19 1.82
CA SER A 3 2.22 30.66 0.61
C SER A 3 3.26 29.84 -0.11
N ASN A 4 2.81 28.72 -0.67
CA ASN A 4 3.40 27.92 -1.74
C ASN A 4 4.79 27.33 -1.45
N ASP A 5 4.86 26.00 -1.40
CA ASP A 5 5.89 25.19 -2.06
C ASP A 5 5.65 23.69 -1.74
N MET A 6 4.62 23.10 -2.35
CA MET A 6 4.45 21.64 -2.37
C MET A 6 4.59 21.04 -3.77
N PHE A 7 4.93 21.85 -4.78
CA PHE A 7 5.21 21.41 -6.15
C PHE A 7 6.11 22.42 -6.87
N SER A 8 7.42 22.38 -6.63
CA SER A 8 8.41 22.89 -7.57
C SER A 8 9.46 21.79 -7.80
N PHE A 9 9.37 21.13 -8.95
CA PHE A 9 10.34 20.13 -9.38
C PHE A 9 11.41 20.86 -10.19
N ASP A 10 12.64 20.93 -9.66
CA ASP A 10 13.82 21.23 -10.46
C ASP A 10 14.09 20.02 -11.38
N ASP A 11 14.20 20.32 -12.67
CA ASP A 11 14.56 19.40 -13.75
C ASP A 11 15.98 18.87 -13.55
N ASP A 12 16.11 17.66 -13.03
CA ASP A 12 17.22 16.76 -13.36
C ASP A 12 16.74 15.32 -13.21
N ASN A 13 16.47 14.69 -14.35
CA ASN A 13 16.00 13.31 -14.49
C ASN A 13 17.19 12.37 -14.76
N PRO A 14 17.57 11.47 -13.84
CA PRO A 14 18.50 10.39 -14.15
C PRO A 14 17.88 8.99 -14.19
N PHE A 15 16.56 8.82 -14.08
CA PHE A 15 16.00 7.47 -13.80
C PHE A 15 15.55 6.72 -15.06
N GLY A 16 16.44 5.85 -15.54
CA GLY A 16 16.16 4.83 -16.55
C GLY A 16 16.55 3.43 -16.11
N GLY A 17 15.58 2.63 -15.66
CA GLY A 17 15.40 1.20 -15.98
C GLY A 17 16.40 0.11 -15.56
N GLU A 18 17.61 0.41 -15.11
CA GLU A 18 18.59 -0.61 -14.66
C GLU A 18 19.05 -0.46 -13.18
N ASP A 19 18.78 0.68 -12.53
CA ASP A 19 19.28 1.02 -11.19
C ASP A 19 18.52 0.39 -9.99
N ASP A 20 17.32 -0.17 -10.20
CA ASP A 20 16.52 -0.67 -9.06
C ASP A 20 17.09 -1.96 -8.43
N LEU A 21 17.91 -2.71 -9.17
CA LEU A 21 18.70 -3.83 -8.65
C LEU A 21 20.02 -3.37 -8.01
N GLU A 22 20.63 -2.28 -8.48
CA GLU A 22 21.87 -1.73 -7.90
C GLU A 22 21.63 -1.11 -6.51
N ARG A 23 20.46 -0.51 -6.27
CA ARG A 23 20.08 0.08 -4.96
C ARG A 23 20.01 -0.93 -3.80
N LEU A 24 19.75 -2.20 -4.10
CA LEU A 24 19.71 -3.26 -3.10
C LEU A 24 21.08 -3.90 -2.87
N SER A 25 21.95 -3.90 -3.89
CA SER A 25 23.32 -4.44 -3.83
C SER A 25 24.25 -3.76 -2.82
N GLU A 26 23.79 -2.68 -2.17
CA GLU A 26 24.53 -1.93 -1.17
C GLU A 26 24.37 -2.47 0.26
N PHE A 27 23.42 -3.38 0.50
CA PHE A 27 23.31 -4.10 1.77
C PHE A 27 24.21 -5.33 1.74
N ASP A 28 24.79 -5.68 2.89
CA ASP A 28 25.51 -6.94 2.98
C ASP A 28 24.55 -8.13 3.00
N GLU A 29 25.01 -9.31 2.56
CA GLU A 29 24.19 -10.53 2.42
C GLU A 29 23.38 -10.87 3.69
N SER A 30 23.93 -10.57 4.88
CA SER A 30 23.26 -10.86 6.15
C SER A 30 22.09 -9.92 6.46
N ASP A 31 22.17 -8.69 5.97
CA ASP A 31 21.11 -7.70 6.07
C ASP A 31 20.05 -7.89 5.01
N GLU A 32 20.45 -8.16 3.77
CA GLU A 32 19.53 -8.51 2.68
C GLU A 32 18.66 -9.71 3.07
N HIS A 33 19.31 -10.79 3.52
CA HIS A 33 18.61 -11.99 3.98
C HIS A 33 17.66 -11.68 5.16
N PHE A 34 18.03 -10.76 6.07
CA PHE A 34 17.12 -10.34 7.14
C PHE A 34 15.91 -9.57 6.58
N LEU A 35 16.12 -8.59 5.72
CA LEU A 35 15.06 -7.76 5.14
C LEU A 35 14.10 -8.62 4.30
N GLU A 36 14.63 -9.57 3.54
CA GLU A 36 13.85 -10.52 2.75
C GLU A 36 13.07 -11.49 3.66
N ALA A 37 13.74 -12.19 4.59
CA ALA A 37 13.07 -13.17 5.46
C ALA A 37 12.02 -12.54 6.40
N SER A 38 12.20 -11.27 6.77
CA SER A 38 11.23 -10.50 7.54
C SER A 38 10.06 -9.97 6.70
N GLY A 39 10.20 -9.91 5.36
CA GLY A 39 9.23 -9.29 4.44
C GLY A 39 9.27 -7.74 4.47
N ILE A 40 10.27 -7.16 5.13
CA ILE A 40 10.47 -5.70 5.17
C ILE A 40 10.89 -5.24 3.78
N LEU A 41 11.69 -6.05 3.07
CA LEU A 41 12.12 -5.76 1.71
C LEU A 41 10.94 -5.59 0.76
N ASP A 42 9.95 -6.49 0.82
CA ASP A 42 8.73 -6.39 0.00
C ASP A 42 7.99 -5.08 0.28
N SER A 43 7.93 -4.67 1.54
CA SER A 43 7.28 -3.41 1.95
C SER A 43 8.06 -2.18 1.46
N ILE A 44 9.40 -2.23 1.47
CA ILE A 44 10.25 -1.18 0.91
C ILE A 44 10.06 -1.08 -0.61
N GLN A 45 10.12 -2.20 -1.32
CA GLN A 45 9.91 -2.25 -2.78
C GLN A 45 8.52 -1.74 -3.16
N GLN A 46 7.48 -2.10 -2.40
CA GLN A 46 6.14 -1.57 -2.59
C GLN A 46 6.12 -0.04 -2.48
N VAL A 47 6.76 0.52 -1.44
CA VAL A 47 6.81 1.96 -1.22
C VAL A 47 7.61 2.68 -2.31
N MET A 48 8.70 2.10 -2.79
CA MET A 48 9.45 2.61 -3.93
C MET A 48 8.60 2.63 -5.20
N ASN A 49 7.88 1.55 -5.49
CA ASN A 49 7.00 1.48 -6.65
C ASN A 49 5.87 2.51 -6.57
N ASP A 50 5.25 2.68 -5.40
CA ASP A 50 4.25 3.71 -5.17
C ASP A 50 4.82 5.12 -5.40
N PHE A 51 6.03 5.37 -4.86
CA PHE A 51 6.72 6.65 -5.03
C PHE A 51 7.01 6.95 -6.50
N ILE A 52 7.51 5.97 -7.27
CA ILE A 52 7.77 6.12 -8.71
C ILE A 52 6.48 6.44 -9.46
N VAL A 53 5.39 5.73 -9.17
CA VAL A 53 4.08 5.96 -9.80
C VAL A 53 3.54 7.35 -9.48
N THR A 54 3.71 7.84 -8.24
CA THR A 54 3.26 9.20 -7.86
C THR A 54 4.18 10.33 -8.34
N SER A 55 5.46 10.02 -8.61
CA SER A 55 6.48 11.02 -9.01
C SER A 55 6.64 11.13 -10.52
N ALA A 56 6.08 10.20 -11.30
CA ALA A 56 6.10 10.29 -12.75
C ALA A 56 5.25 11.50 -13.20
N PRO A 57 5.78 12.42 -14.03
CA PRO A 57 4.98 13.52 -14.56
C PRO A 57 3.78 12.94 -15.29
N GLU A 58 2.59 13.50 -15.05
CA GLU A 58 1.39 13.18 -15.80
C GLU A 58 1.70 13.32 -17.29
N LYS A 59 1.94 12.19 -17.96
CA LYS A 59 1.98 12.20 -19.43
C LYS A 59 0.59 12.60 -19.86
N GLU A 60 0.48 13.71 -20.60
CA GLU A 60 -0.75 14.11 -21.25
C GLU A 60 -1.44 12.87 -21.84
N PRO A 61 -2.74 12.65 -21.56
CA PRO A 61 -3.44 11.52 -22.13
C PRO A 61 -3.42 11.70 -23.64
N GLY A 62 -2.58 10.93 -24.32
CA GLY A 62 -2.54 10.84 -25.77
C GLY A 62 -3.97 10.64 -26.25
N GLN A 63 -4.46 11.60 -27.03
CA GLN A 63 -5.84 11.70 -27.51
C GLN A 63 -6.29 10.34 -28.05
N ILE A 64 -7.17 9.65 -27.32
CA ILE A 64 -7.76 8.38 -27.75
C ILE A 64 -8.77 8.71 -28.85
N ILE A 65 -8.33 8.70 -30.10
CA ILE A 65 -9.23 8.78 -31.26
C ILE A 65 -9.81 7.38 -31.49
N ILE A 66 -11.05 7.18 -31.04
CA ILE A 66 -11.83 5.98 -31.35
C ILE A 66 -12.36 6.16 -32.78
N GLY A 67 -11.95 5.29 -33.70
CA GLY A 67 -12.48 5.28 -35.07
C GLY A 67 -13.95 4.86 -35.10
N ASP A 68 -14.73 5.47 -36.00
CA ASP A 68 -16.17 5.26 -36.16
C ASP A 68 -16.57 3.79 -36.34
N ASP A 69 -15.65 2.97 -36.85
CA ASP A 69 -15.82 1.53 -37.06
C ASP A 69 -15.95 0.76 -35.73
N ALA A 70 -15.20 1.17 -34.71
CA ALA A 70 -15.26 0.57 -33.37
C ALA A 70 -16.54 0.97 -32.63
N ILE A 71 -17.04 2.19 -32.88
CA ILE A 71 -18.33 2.67 -32.35
C ILE A 71 -19.49 1.88 -32.99
N ALA A 72 -19.38 1.55 -34.28
CA ALA A 72 -20.38 0.75 -35.00
C ALA A 72 -20.44 -0.71 -34.51
N GLU A 73 -19.29 -1.35 -34.24
CA GLU A 73 -19.26 -2.71 -33.68
C GLU A 73 -19.83 -2.78 -32.26
N ILE A 74 -19.57 -1.75 -31.44
CA ILE A 74 -20.11 -1.65 -30.08
C ILE A 74 -21.63 -1.46 -30.12
N ARG A 75 -22.14 -0.59 -31.02
CA ARG A 75 -23.60 -0.41 -31.20
C ARG A 75 -24.29 -1.70 -31.66
N GLN A 76 -23.73 -2.41 -32.64
CA GLN A 76 -24.31 -3.69 -33.07
C GLN A 76 -24.26 -4.77 -31.99
N GLY A 77 -23.22 -4.77 -31.15
CA GLY A 77 -23.10 -5.69 -30.02
C GLY A 77 -24.12 -5.42 -28.90
N ILE A 78 -24.47 -4.15 -28.68
CA ILE A 78 -25.47 -3.72 -27.70
C ILE A 78 -26.88 -4.01 -28.23
N GLU A 79 -27.19 -3.66 -29.48
CA GLU A 79 -28.51 -3.92 -30.10
C GLU A 79 -28.85 -5.42 -30.18
N ARG A 80 -27.86 -6.29 -30.41
CA ARG A 80 -28.07 -7.75 -30.38
C ARG A 80 -28.39 -8.28 -28.99
N LYS A 81 -27.76 -7.73 -27.95
CA LYS A 81 -28.03 -8.13 -26.55
C LYS A 81 -29.37 -7.57 -26.05
N GLU A 82 -29.71 -6.34 -26.41
CA GLU A 82 -31.00 -5.74 -26.10
C GLU A 82 -32.16 -6.49 -26.79
N ALA A 83 -31.95 -7.02 -28.01
CA ALA A 83 -32.93 -7.86 -28.68
C ALA A 83 -33.13 -9.23 -27.99
N GLU A 84 -32.06 -9.87 -27.49
CA GLU A 84 -32.15 -11.11 -26.70
C GLU A 84 -32.81 -10.88 -25.32
N GLU A 85 -32.48 -9.78 -24.65
CA GLU A 85 -33.05 -9.37 -23.36
C GLU A 85 -34.54 -8.99 -23.52
N ALA A 86 -34.90 -8.27 -24.59
CA ALA A 86 -36.28 -7.95 -24.93
C ALA A 86 -37.10 -9.20 -25.27
N GLY A 87 -36.49 -10.24 -25.86
CA GLY A 87 -37.12 -11.54 -26.07
C GLY A 87 -37.46 -12.24 -24.75
N ARG A 88 -36.56 -12.21 -23.76
CA ARG A 88 -36.80 -12.71 -22.40
C ARG A 88 -37.85 -11.90 -21.63
N LEU A 89 -37.82 -10.58 -21.75
CA LEU A 89 -38.78 -9.67 -21.11
C LEU A 89 -40.19 -9.76 -21.72
N ARG A 90 -40.33 -10.08 -23.01
CA ARG A 90 -41.64 -10.35 -23.64
C ARG A 90 -42.29 -11.63 -23.13
N GLN A 91 -41.52 -12.67 -22.78
CA GLN A 91 -42.06 -13.87 -22.13
C GLN A 91 -42.54 -13.62 -20.70
N LEU A 92 -41.97 -12.63 -20.01
CA LEU A 92 -42.36 -12.25 -18.64
C LEU A 92 -43.48 -11.19 -18.59
N ARG A 93 -43.76 -10.49 -19.69
CA ARG A 93 -44.76 -9.40 -19.77
C ARG A 93 -46.13 -9.79 -20.34
N SER A 94 -46.38 -11.06 -20.68
CA SER A 94 -47.72 -11.53 -21.06
C SER A 94 -48.72 -11.64 -19.88
N LEU A 95 -48.46 -10.99 -18.74
CA LEU A 95 -49.28 -11.05 -17.53
C LEU A 95 -49.58 -9.69 -16.89
N SER A 96 -49.37 -8.56 -17.61
CA SER A 96 -49.96 -7.28 -17.20
C SER A 96 -49.88 -6.26 -18.34
N ASP A 97 -51.03 -6.01 -18.97
CA ASP A 97 -51.16 -4.99 -20.01
C ASP A 97 -51.57 -3.61 -19.46
N PHE A 98 -51.22 -2.60 -20.29
CA PHE A 98 -51.81 -1.26 -20.48
C PHE A 98 -51.43 -0.16 -19.46
N HIS A 99 -51.09 1.08 -19.82
CA HIS A 99 -51.05 1.88 -21.07
C HIS A 99 -50.06 3.06 -20.76
N GLU A 100 -49.19 3.59 -21.64
CA GLU A 100 -49.45 4.84 -22.39
C GLU A 100 -48.24 5.31 -23.25
N SER A 101 -48.63 5.86 -24.41
CA SER A 101 -48.07 6.88 -25.31
C SER A 101 -46.74 7.61 -25.04
N SER A 102 -45.92 7.57 -26.10
CA SER A 102 -44.94 8.51 -26.68
C SER A 102 -44.90 9.99 -26.28
N GLY A 103 -43.69 10.57 -26.30
CA GLY A 103 -43.46 12.02 -26.44
C GLY A 103 -41.99 12.50 -26.38
N SER A 104 -41.34 12.55 -27.54
CA SER A 104 -40.23 13.44 -28.00
C SER A 104 -39.01 13.74 -27.11
N ALA A 105 -37.87 13.24 -27.60
CA ALA A 105 -36.52 13.70 -27.30
C ALA A 105 -36.20 15.02 -28.02
N GLU A 106 -35.45 15.91 -27.36
CA GLU A 106 -34.27 16.63 -27.90
C GLU A 106 -33.85 17.77 -26.96
N SER A 107 -33.03 17.43 -25.96
CA SER A 107 -31.98 18.32 -25.40
C SER A 107 -30.97 17.55 -24.53
N ASP A 108 -30.95 16.21 -24.61
CA ASP A 108 -30.46 15.38 -23.52
C ASP A 108 -28.94 15.12 -23.55
N ASN A 109 -28.15 15.46 -24.58
CA ASN A 109 -26.78 14.93 -24.68
C ASN A 109 -25.77 15.38 -23.60
N SER A 110 -25.91 16.60 -23.05
CA SER A 110 -25.09 17.06 -21.91
C SER A 110 -25.62 16.53 -20.57
N ILE A 111 -26.94 16.34 -20.48
CA ILE A 111 -27.64 15.81 -19.32
C ILE A 111 -27.48 14.27 -19.25
N GLN A 112 -27.36 13.57 -20.38
CA GLN A 112 -27.19 12.11 -20.51
C GLN A 112 -25.82 11.66 -20.01
N ARG A 113 -24.75 12.44 -20.27
CA ARG A 113 -23.40 12.15 -19.76
C ARG A 113 -23.34 12.34 -18.24
N ALA A 114 -23.96 13.39 -17.70
CA ALA A 114 -24.09 13.61 -16.26
C ALA A 114 -25.03 12.58 -15.58
N LYS A 115 -26.12 12.15 -16.26
CA LYS A 115 -27.02 11.08 -15.81
C LYS A 115 -26.36 9.71 -15.84
N SER A 116 -25.51 9.41 -16.83
CA SER A 116 -24.78 8.14 -16.95
C SER A 116 -23.68 8.02 -15.88
N ALA A 117 -22.99 9.13 -15.56
CA ALA A 117 -22.09 9.18 -14.41
C ALA A 117 -22.87 8.98 -13.09
N ARG A 118 -24.00 9.66 -12.88
CA ARG A 118 -24.86 9.45 -11.69
C ARG A 118 -25.44 8.04 -11.59
N SER A 119 -25.79 7.40 -12.70
CA SER A 119 -26.39 6.06 -12.75
C SER A 119 -25.40 4.96 -12.33
N LEU A 120 -24.11 5.09 -12.70
CA LEU A 120 -23.08 4.15 -12.27
C LEU A 120 -22.55 4.49 -10.87
N MET A 121 -22.54 5.76 -10.46
CA MET A 121 -22.30 6.15 -9.06
C MET A 121 -23.42 5.62 -8.15
N ALA A 122 -24.66 5.52 -8.67
CA ALA A 122 -25.71 4.76 -8.03
C ALA A 122 -25.34 3.27 -8.01
N ASP A 123 -24.87 2.62 -9.08
CA ASP A 123 -24.46 1.20 -8.99
C ASP A 123 -23.25 0.91 -8.07
N PHE A 124 -22.25 1.82 -7.98
CA PHE A 124 -21.16 1.74 -6.99
C PHE A 124 -21.65 2.10 -5.57
N GLY A 125 -22.75 2.85 -5.45
CA GLY A 125 -23.25 3.46 -4.22
C GLY A 125 -24.54 2.89 -3.62
N SER A 126 -25.38 2.17 -4.38
CA SER A 126 -26.77 1.83 -4.03
C SER A 126 -26.99 0.34 -3.78
N GLY A 127 -26.10 -0.54 -4.23
CA GLY A 127 -26.12 -1.96 -3.85
C GLY A 127 -25.28 -2.21 -2.61
N GLU A 128 -25.71 -3.08 -1.70
CA GLU A 128 -24.88 -3.58 -0.57
C GLU A 128 -23.62 -4.35 -1.04
N SER A 129 -23.58 -4.77 -2.31
CA SER A 129 -22.52 -5.62 -2.85
C SER A 129 -21.39 -4.86 -3.55
N MET A 130 -20.14 -5.22 -3.27
CA MET A 130 -18.93 -4.72 -3.97
C MET A 130 -18.71 -5.42 -5.33
N THR A 131 -19.78 -5.95 -5.94
CA THR A 131 -19.72 -6.77 -7.16
C THR A 131 -19.12 -6.03 -8.34
N VAL A 132 -19.41 -4.74 -8.51
CA VAL A 132 -18.88 -3.96 -9.65
C VAL A 132 -17.36 -3.80 -9.53
N VAL A 133 -16.87 -3.37 -8.35
CA VAL A 133 -15.42 -3.25 -8.06
C VAL A 133 -14.73 -4.61 -8.25
N SER A 134 -15.32 -5.67 -7.69
CA SER A 134 -14.82 -7.04 -7.85
C SER A 134 -14.74 -7.45 -9.33
N SER A 135 -15.78 -7.19 -10.11
CA SER A 135 -15.83 -7.53 -11.55
C SER A 135 -14.80 -6.75 -12.36
N VAL A 136 -14.61 -5.46 -12.05
CA VAL A 136 -13.60 -4.59 -12.66
C VAL A 136 -12.19 -5.14 -12.39
N LEU A 137 -11.88 -5.42 -11.13
CA LEU A 137 -10.55 -5.92 -10.72
C LEU A 137 -10.31 -7.38 -11.13
N GLN A 138 -11.36 -8.21 -11.29
CA GLN A 138 -11.22 -9.56 -11.83
C GLN A 138 -11.00 -9.58 -13.34
N ALA A 139 -11.55 -8.60 -14.07
CA ALA A 139 -11.36 -8.48 -15.52
C ALA A 139 -10.00 -7.86 -15.91
N ALA A 140 -9.39 -7.09 -15.02
CA ALA A 140 -8.12 -6.40 -15.24
C ALA A 140 -6.90 -7.33 -15.08
N GLY A 141 -5.84 -7.06 -15.85
CA GLY A 141 -4.51 -7.66 -15.65
C GLY A 141 -3.84 -7.19 -14.36
N ARG A 142 -2.75 -7.85 -13.94
CA ARG A 142 -2.04 -7.51 -12.68
C ARG A 142 -1.62 -6.04 -12.63
N GLU A 143 -0.97 -5.54 -13.67
CA GLU A 143 -0.50 -4.14 -13.75
C GLU A 143 -1.67 -3.14 -13.76
N GLU A 144 -2.73 -3.43 -14.51
CA GLU A 144 -3.93 -2.60 -14.59
C GLU A 144 -4.60 -2.47 -13.20
N LYS A 145 -4.69 -3.56 -12.43
CA LYS A 145 -5.23 -3.50 -11.05
C LYS A 145 -4.47 -2.52 -10.17
N MET A 146 -3.14 -2.44 -10.31
CA MET A 146 -2.31 -1.54 -9.52
C MET A 146 -2.54 -0.07 -9.89
N VAL A 147 -2.72 0.21 -11.17
CA VAL A 147 -3.06 1.56 -11.66
C VAL A 147 -4.44 2.00 -11.15
N LEU A 148 -5.37 1.07 -10.95
CA LEU A 148 -6.73 1.37 -10.49
C LEU A 148 -6.84 1.69 -8.99
N LEU A 149 -5.80 1.45 -8.18
CA LEU A 149 -5.89 1.59 -6.72
C LEU A 149 -6.18 3.03 -6.27
N TYR A 150 -5.36 4.00 -6.70
CA TYR A 150 -5.56 5.41 -6.35
C TYR A 150 -6.85 6.01 -6.92
N PRO A 151 -7.22 5.75 -8.20
CA PRO A 151 -8.54 6.10 -8.71
C PRO A 151 -9.70 5.57 -7.86
N LEU A 152 -9.64 4.30 -7.45
CA LEU A 152 -10.65 3.70 -6.57
C LEU A 152 -10.70 4.38 -5.20
N LEU A 153 -9.54 4.65 -4.58
CA LEU A 153 -9.47 5.38 -3.31
C LEU A 153 -10.07 6.79 -3.44
N ARG A 154 -9.71 7.57 -4.47
CA ARG A 154 -10.28 8.90 -4.71
C ARG A 154 -11.79 8.85 -4.93
N LEU A 155 -12.25 7.98 -5.82
CA LEU A 155 -13.68 7.84 -6.14
C LEU A 155 -14.49 7.43 -4.91
N PHE A 156 -14.05 6.45 -4.12
CA PHE A 156 -14.75 6.08 -2.89
C PHE A 156 -14.62 7.15 -1.79
N GLY A 157 -13.52 7.91 -1.79
CA GLY A 157 -13.26 9.02 -0.88
C GLY A 157 -14.28 10.12 -1.00
N ILE A 158 -14.42 10.69 -2.20
CA ILE A 158 -15.31 11.84 -2.41
C ILE A 158 -16.79 11.52 -2.15
N HIS A 159 -17.17 10.23 -2.17
CA HIS A 159 -18.53 9.76 -1.89
C HIS A 159 -18.74 9.31 -0.44
N ASN A 160 -17.75 9.46 0.44
CA ASN A 160 -17.77 8.97 1.83
C ASN A 160 -18.04 7.45 1.91
N ARG A 161 -17.38 6.65 1.06
CA ARG A 161 -17.53 5.19 1.01
C ARG A 161 -16.22 4.44 1.20
N LEU A 162 -15.13 5.12 1.55
CA LEU A 162 -13.82 4.51 1.77
C LEU A 162 -13.85 3.38 2.80
N SER A 163 -14.55 3.57 3.91
CA SER A 163 -14.72 2.55 4.96
C SER A 163 -15.14 1.20 4.37
N ARG A 164 -16.09 1.22 3.44
CA ARG A 164 -16.59 0.04 2.74
C ARG A 164 -15.56 -0.57 1.79
N LEU A 165 -14.84 0.24 1.04
CA LEU A 165 -13.78 -0.23 0.13
C LEU A 165 -12.65 -0.91 0.91
N ILE A 166 -12.18 -0.28 1.99
CA ILE A 166 -11.09 -0.81 2.82
C ILE A 166 -11.51 -2.09 3.53
N ARG A 167 -12.72 -2.14 4.11
CA ARG A 167 -13.24 -3.37 4.73
C ARG A 167 -13.37 -4.52 3.72
N TRP A 168 -13.86 -4.23 2.53
CA TRP A 168 -13.92 -5.21 1.45
C TRP A 168 -12.54 -5.73 1.06
N ALA A 169 -11.54 -4.85 0.90
CA ALA A 169 -10.17 -5.26 0.60
C ALA A 169 -9.56 -6.12 1.71
N ILE A 170 -9.80 -5.78 2.99
CA ILE A 170 -9.39 -6.62 4.14
C ILE A 170 -10.02 -8.02 4.05
N GLU A 171 -11.31 -8.12 3.72
CA GLU A 171 -11.98 -9.42 3.61
C GLU A 171 -11.41 -10.28 2.47
N ILE A 172 -11.11 -9.67 1.32
CA ILE A 172 -10.46 -10.35 0.18
C ILE A 172 -9.06 -10.83 0.58
N GLU A 173 -8.27 -9.97 1.20
CA GLU A 173 -6.92 -10.31 1.67
C GLU A 173 -6.96 -11.51 2.62
N VAL A 174 -7.73 -11.41 3.70
CA VAL A 174 -7.84 -12.46 4.72
C VAL A 174 -8.36 -13.77 4.11
N ALA A 175 -9.28 -13.70 3.14
CA ALA A 175 -9.80 -14.88 2.45
C ALA A 175 -8.75 -15.57 1.55
N SER A 176 -7.81 -14.81 0.98
CA SER A 176 -6.77 -15.31 0.08
C SER A 176 -5.58 -15.96 0.82
N VAL A 177 -5.39 -15.60 2.09
CA VAL A 177 -4.22 -16.01 2.87
C VAL A 177 -4.38 -17.42 3.43
N ILE A 178 -3.33 -18.22 3.26
CA ILE A 178 -3.21 -19.60 3.77
C ILE A 178 -2.65 -19.60 5.19
N ASN A 179 -1.61 -18.81 5.46
CA ASN A 179 -0.97 -18.72 6.76
C ASN A 179 -0.96 -17.27 7.26
N VAL A 180 -1.36 -17.02 8.51
CA VAL A 180 -1.35 -15.67 9.08
C VAL A 180 0.00 -14.97 9.01
N VAL A 181 1.11 -15.71 9.04
CA VAL A 181 2.48 -15.15 8.94
C VAL A 181 2.76 -14.58 7.53
N THR A 182 2.00 -14.99 6.51
CA THR A 182 2.08 -14.44 5.15
C THR A 182 1.02 -13.38 4.87
N LEU A 183 0.21 -13.01 5.86
CA LEU A 183 -0.83 -11.99 5.72
C LEU A 183 -0.23 -10.68 5.19
N PHE A 184 -0.81 -10.17 4.11
CA PHE A 184 -0.40 -8.97 3.39
C PHE A 184 1.04 -8.99 2.81
N ARG A 185 1.70 -10.16 2.76
CA ARG A 185 3.03 -10.28 2.10
C ARG A 185 2.90 -10.44 0.59
N SER A 186 1.70 -10.72 0.09
CA SER A 186 1.43 -10.77 -1.34
C SER A 186 1.36 -9.38 -1.95
N ASP A 187 2.00 -9.20 -3.11
CA ASP A 187 1.79 -8.05 -3.98
C ASP A 187 0.47 -8.19 -4.77
N ASP A 188 -0.65 -8.18 -4.04
CA ASP A 188 -2.00 -8.20 -4.59
C ASP A 188 -2.75 -6.87 -4.34
N TYR A 189 -3.78 -6.61 -5.15
CA TYR A 189 -4.52 -5.36 -5.11
C TYR A 189 -5.20 -5.14 -3.76
N ALA A 190 -5.68 -6.20 -3.09
CA ALA A 190 -6.31 -6.09 -1.79
C ALA A 190 -5.31 -5.60 -0.73
N SER A 191 -4.14 -6.24 -0.68
CA SER A 191 -3.03 -5.85 0.17
C SER A 191 -2.58 -4.41 -0.04
N ARG A 192 -2.40 -4.02 -1.31
CA ARG A 192 -1.95 -2.68 -1.66
C ARG A 192 -2.99 -1.62 -1.40
N LEU A 193 -4.27 -1.91 -1.59
CA LEU A 193 -5.34 -0.94 -1.35
C LEU A 193 -5.42 -0.56 0.14
N VAL A 194 -5.37 -1.57 1.03
CA VAL A 194 -5.35 -1.33 2.49
C VAL A 194 -4.07 -0.60 2.89
N SER A 195 -2.90 -1.05 2.41
CA SER A 195 -1.61 -0.45 2.76
C SER A 195 -1.48 1.01 2.28
N SER A 196 -1.94 1.30 1.05
CA SER A 196 -1.88 2.65 0.47
C SER A 196 -2.75 3.63 1.26
N TYR A 197 -3.99 3.22 1.59
CA TYR A 197 -4.87 4.04 2.42
C TYR A 197 -4.26 4.29 3.81
N SER A 198 -3.80 3.23 4.48
CA SER A 198 -3.18 3.32 5.80
C SER A 198 -1.93 4.20 5.82
N LYS A 199 -1.14 4.17 4.74
CA LYS A 199 0.00 5.07 4.55
C LYS A 199 -0.45 6.53 4.43
N CYS A 200 -1.50 6.82 3.65
CA CYS A 200 -2.03 8.17 3.50
C CYS A 200 -2.49 8.76 4.84
N VAL A 201 -3.28 8.02 5.62
CA VAL A 201 -3.81 8.53 6.90
C VAL A 201 -2.74 8.58 8.01
N GLY A 202 -1.79 7.65 7.99
CA GLY A 202 -0.78 7.52 9.04
C GLY A 202 0.47 8.36 8.82
N MET A 203 0.62 9.03 7.67
CA MET A 203 1.87 9.70 7.29
C MET A 203 2.28 10.77 8.30
N ASP A 204 1.33 11.58 8.76
CA ASP A 204 1.59 12.63 9.73
C ASP A 204 2.05 12.07 11.08
N PHE A 205 1.43 10.96 11.53
CA PHE A 205 1.88 10.24 12.71
C PHE A 205 3.33 9.78 12.57
N ILE A 206 3.70 9.17 11.43
CA ILE A 206 5.07 8.73 11.18
C ILE A 206 6.06 9.90 11.18
N ARG A 207 5.72 11.00 10.50
CA ARG A 207 6.58 12.19 10.46
C ARG A 207 6.80 12.77 11.85
N ILE A 208 5.74 12.92 12.64
CA ILE A 208 5.85 13.44 14.00
C ILE A 208 6.68 12.52 14.89
N VAL A 209 6.49 11.21 14.78
CA VAL A 209 7.12 10.22 15.67
C VAL A 209 8.56 9.90 15.30
N LEU A 210 8.87 9.83 14.01
CA LEU A 210 10.18 9.38 13.54
C LEU A 210 11.13 10.52 13.15
N ALA A 211 10.66 11.75 12.90
CA ALA A 211 11.55 12.83 12.43
C ALA A 211 12.73 13.09 13.38
N ASP A 212 12.48 13.26 14.68
CA ASP A 212 13.54 13.53 15.64
C ASP A 212 14.42 12.29 15.89
N PRO A 213 13.88 11.09 16.17
CA PRO A 213 14.71 9.90 16.33
C PRO A 213 15.58 9.57 15.11
N ILE A 214 15.04 9.70 13.89
CA ILE A 214 15.80 9.44 12.67
C ILE A 214 16.91 10.47 12.49
N ARG A 215 16.64 11.75 12.75
CA ARG A 215 17.68 12.79 12.69
C ARG A 215 18.84 12.46 13.64
N ASP A 216 18.54 12.06 14.87
CA ASP A 216 19.56 11.67 15.85
C ASP A 216 20.32 10.42 15.41
N ILE A 217 19.62 9.40 14.91
CA ILE A 217 20.25 8.15 14.42
C ILE A 217 21.20 8.41 13.26
N LEU A 218 20.86 9.33 12.35
CA LEU A 218 21.70 9.69 11.21
C LEU A 218 22.99 10.43 11.61
N THR A 219 23.09 10.92 12.85
CA THR A 219 24.36 11.46 13.38
C THR A 219 25.31 10.39 13.92
N LEU A 220 24.81 9.17 14.12
CA LEU A 220 25.59 8.07 14.66
C LEU A 220 26.47 7.42 13.58
N LYS A 221 27.62 6.91 13.99
CA LYS A 221 28.54 6.18 13.11
C LYS A 221 28.32 4.69 13.26
N ILE A 222 28.36 3.95 12.16
CA ILE A 222 28.23 2.49 12.18
C ILE A 222 29.25 1.81 13.12
N ALA A 223 30.46 2.38 13.25
CA ALA A 223 31.48 1.89 14.18
C ALA A 223 31.03 1.85 15.65
N ASP A 224 30.07 2.71 16.04
CA ASP A 224 29.55 2.84 17.41
C ASP A 224 28.31 1.96 17.66
N LEU A 225 27.83 1.23 16.64
CA LEU A 225 26.67 0.32 16.72
C LEU A 225 26.94 -1.08 16.17
N GLU A 226 28.02 -1.30 15.44
CA GLU A 226 28.34 -2.61 14.89
C GLU A 226 28.60 -3.63 16.01
N LEU A 227 28.01 -4.81 15.86
CA LEU A 227 28.08 -5.91 16.83
C LEU A 227 28.72 -7.16 16.24
N ASN A 228 28.88 -7.22 14.91
CA ASN A 228 29.54 -8.33 14.25
C ASN A 228 31.07 -8.22 14.38
N PRO A 229 31.73 -9.13 15.13
CA PRO A 229 33.16 -9.06 15.37
C PRO A 229 34.01 -9.20 14.10
N ASN A 230 33.45 -9.76 13.02
CA ASN A 230 34.15 -9.89 11.74
C ASN A 230 34.19 -8.59 10.94
N LYS A 231 33.34 -7.60 11.28
CA LYS A 231 33.20 -6.34 10.53
C LYS A 231 33.99 -5.18 11.14
N SER A 232 34.46 -5.31 12.38
CA SER A 232 35.28 -4.27 13.01
C SER A 232 36.35 -4.85 13.92
N GLU A 233 37.60 -4.42 13.72
CA GLU A 233 38.72 -4.79 14.58
C GLU A 233 38.59 -4.24 16.01
N THR A 234 37.82 -3.15 16.21
CA THR A 234 37.57 -2.57 17.54
C THR A 234 36.69 -3.44 18.43
N LEU A 235 35.97 -4.42 17.84
CA LEU A 235 35.08 -5.34 18.55
C LEU A 235 35.80 -6.55 19.16
N ARG A 236 37.14 -6.58 19.10
CA ARG A 236 37.95 -7.60 19.82
C ARG A 236 37.89 -7.45 21.34
N SER A 237 37.40 -6.30 21.85
CA SER A 237 37.18 -6.06 23.27
C SER A 237 35.70 -6.20 23.63
N GLU A 238 35.40 -7.04 24.62
CA GLU A 238 34.04 -7.27 25.14
C GLU A 238 33.37 -5.96 25.61
N SER A 239 34.14 -5.04 26.18
CA SER A 239 33.64 -3.72 26.61
C SER A 239 33.15 -2.84 25.46
N ALA A 240 33.75 -2.96 24.28
CA ALA A 240 33.34 -2.20 23.10
C ALA A 240 32.00 -2.73 22.57
N VAL A 241 31.84 -4.05 22.51
CA VAL A 241 30.59 -4.72 22.10
C VAL A 241 29.44 -4.32 23.04
N LEU A 242 29.68 -4.30 24.35
CA LEU A 242 28.68 -3.85 25.34
C LEU A 242 28.27 -2.39 25.13
N THR A 243 29.23 -1.52 24.83
CA THR A 243 28.97 -0.09 24.58
C THR A 243 28.16 0.10 23.30
N ASN A 244 28.53 -0.59 22.22
CA ASN A 244 27.82 -0.54 20.94
C ASN A 244 26.39 -1.08 21.08
N ALA A 245 26.21 -2.18 21.82
CA ALA A 245 24.90 -2.74 22.11
C ALA A 245 24.04 -1.74 22.89
N ALA A 246 24.61 -1.04 23.88
CA ALA A 246 23.93 0.01 24.61
C ALA A 246 23.54 1.20 23.73
N ASN A 247 24.37 1.59 22.76
CA ASN A 247 24.05 2.64 21.80
C ASN A 247 22.88 2.25 20.90
N LEU A 248 22.91 1.03 20.35
CA LEU A 248 21.81 0.50 19.54
C LEU A 248 20.51 0.38 20.34
N MET A 249 20.56 -0.15 21.57
CA MET A 249 19.39 -0.21 22.46
C MET A 249 18.84 1.18 22.78
N ARG A 250 19.70 2.19 22.96
CA ARG A 250 19.27 3.58 23.21
C ARG A 250 18.58 4.19 22.00
N ALA A 251 19.12 4.00 20.80
CA ALA A 251 18.50 4.44 19.56
C ALA A 251 17.11 3.82 19.36
N CYS A 252 16.98 2.50 19.57
CA CYS A 252 15.70 1.82 19.51
C CYS A 252 14.74 2.26 20.61
N GLN A 253 15.22 2.51 21.84
CA GLN A 253 14.36 3.01 22.91
C GLN A 253 13.78 4.38 22.57
N HIS A 254 14.58 5.27 21.96
CA HIS A 254 14.10 6.60 21.56
C HIS A 254 12.91 6.50 20.59
N ILE A 255 12.99 5.62 19.59
CA ILE A 255 11.88 5.37 18.66
C ILE A 255 10.66 4.78 19.40
N LEU A 256 10.86 3.76 20.24
CA LEU A 256 9.74 3.13 20.96
C LEU A 256 9.02 4.13 21.88
N ASP A 257 9.77 4.93 22.63
CA ASP A 257 9.22 5.95 23.51
C ASP A 257 8.45 7.01 22.72
N ALA A 258 8.95 7.41 21.54
CA ALA A 258 8.27 8.33 20.65
C ALA A 258 6.96 7.74 20.10
N ILE A 259 6.95 6.48 19.68
CA ILE A 259 5.74 5.77 19.21
C ILE A 259 4.70 5.71 20.33
N LEU A 260 5.09 5.23 21.52
CA LEU A 260 4.17 5.03 22.64
C LEU A 260 3.60 6.35 23.17
N ARG A 261 4.42 7.40 23.28
CA ARG A 261 3.99 8.73 23.73
C ARG A 261 2.97 9.37 22.79
N ASN A 262 3.14 9.13 21.49
CA ASN A 262 2.31 9.73 20.44
C ASN A 262 1.26 8.77 19.88
N ALA A 263 1.02 7.61 20.51
CA ALA A 263 0.04 6.62 20.04
C ALA A 263 -1.37 7.21 19.86
N HIS A 264 -1.72 8.24 20.64
CA HIS A 264 -2.98 8.97 20.53
C HIS A 264 -3.16 9.76 19.22
N LEU A 265 -2.08 10.00 18.47
CA LEU A 265 -2.11 10.64 17.15
C LEU A 265 -2.41 9.65 16.02
N ILE A 266 -2.46 8.34 16.31
CA ILE A 266 -2.86 7.33 15.31
C ILE A 266 -4.33 7.59 14.93
N PRO A 267 -4.65 7.75 13.62
CA PRO A 267 -6.00 8.05 13.18
C PRO A 267 -7.02 6.98 13.63
N MET A 268 -8.22 7.41 13.98
CA MET A 268 -9.30 6.50 14.42
C MET A 268 -9.73 5.51 13.33
N SER A 269 -9.62 5.89 12.05
CA SER A 269 -9.79 4.97 10.92
C SER A 269 -8.77 3.83 10.94
N TYR A 270 -7.54 4.09 11.39
CA TYR A 270 -6.50 3.09 11.54
C TYR A 270 -6.87 2.07 12.62
N TYR A 271 -7.43 2.52 13.74
CA TYR A 271 -7.99 1.62 14.76
C TYR A 271 -9.14 0.78 14.19
N HIS A 272 -10.03 1.35 13.37
CA HIS A 272 -11.09 0.59 12.69
C HIS A 272 -10.52 -0.47 11.74
N ILE A 273 -9.46 -0.16 11.00
CA ILE A 273 -8.74 -1.12 10.15
C ILE A 273 -8.15 -2.26 10.99
N CYS A 274 -7.39 -1.92 12.03
CA CYS A 274 -6.76 -2.89 12.92
C CYS A 274 -7.79 -3.79 13.60
N SER A 275 -8.86 -3.22 14.16
CA SER A 275 -9.93 -3.97 14.80
C SER A 275 -10.66 -4.90 13.83
N HIS A 276 -11.03 -4.39 12.64
CA HIS A 276 -11.71 -5.20 11.64
C HIS A 276 -10.83 -6.35 11.13
N LEU A 277 -9.57 -6.04 10.81
CA LEU A 277 -8.58 -7.00 10.37
C LEU A 277 -8.39 -8.11 11.42
N ASN A 278 -8.15 -7.73 12.68
CA ASN A 278 -7.93 -8.70 13.75
C ASN A 278 -9.15 -9.61 13.94
N ALA A 279 -10.36 -9.04 13.95
CA ALA A 279 -11.60 -9.82 14.06
C ALA A 279 -11.80 -10.80 12.89
N ARG A 280 -11.46 -10.40 11.66
CA ARG A 280 -11.57 -11.27 10.47
C ARG A 280 -10.54 -12.40 10.49
N VAL A 281 -9.31 -12.11 10.90
CA VAL A 281 -8.26 -13.12 11.02
C VAL A 281 -8.59 -14.10 12.15
N ILE A 282 -8.98 -13.61 13.34
CA ILE A 282 -9.42 -14.46 14.45
C ILE A 282 -10.56 -15.36 13.97
N LYS A 283 -11.63 -14.80 13.39
CA LYS A 283 -12.77 -15.60 12.91
C LYS A 283 -12.39 -16.69 11.89
N ARG A 284 -11.38 -16.43 11.05
CA ARG A 284 -10.94 -17.38 10.02
C ARG A 284 -10.06 -18.49 10.60
N PHE A 285 -9.15 -18.14 11.50
CA PHE A 285 -8.09 -19.04 11.96
C PHE A 285 -8.35 -19.66 13.34
N ASP A 286 -9.32 -19.14 14.11
CA ASP A 286 -9.75 -19.72 15.37
C ASP A 286 -10.27 -21.16 15.18
N GLY A 287 -9.62 -22.12 15.84
CA GLY A 287 -9.97 -23.55 15.77
C GLY A 287 -9.65 -24.28 14.45
N SER A 288 -8.99 -23.64 13.48
CA SER A 288 -8.63 -24.27 12.20
C SER A 288 -7.29 -25.01 12.26
N THR A 289 -7.21 -26.21 11.69
CA THR A 289 -5.98 -27.01 11.52
C THR A 289 -5.01 -26.45 10.46
N GLU A 290 -5.41 -25.36 9.79
CA GLU A 290 -4.72 -24.77 8.62
C GLU A 290 -3.81 -23.59 9.00
N GLY A 291 -3.87 -23.11 10.25
CA GLY A 291 -2.89 -22.20 10.84
C GLY A 291 -1.94 -22.96 11.76
N ILE A 292 -0.67 -22.54 11.82
CA ILE A 292 0.27 -22.94 12.89
C ILE A 292 -0.51 -22.93 14.21
N ALA A 293 -0.48 -24.03 14.98
CA ALA A 293 -1.19 -24.18 16.25
C ALA A 293 -1.14 -22.85 17.02
N VAL A 294 -2.25 -22.10 16.99
CA VAL A 294 -2.26 -20.73 17.49
C VAL A 294 -2.26 -20.84 19.00
N GLU A 295 -1.13 -20.54 19.62
CA GLU A 295 -0.92 -20.73 21.06
C GLU A 295 -1.81 -19.81 21.92
N ASP A 296 -2.37 -18.72 21.37
CA ASP A 296 -3.44 -17.88 21.95
C ASP A 296 -3.88 -16.74 21.01
N HIS A 297 -5.03 -16.10 21.29
CA HIS A 297 -5.51 -14.91 20.56
C HIS A 297 -4.52 -13.72 20.61
N VAL A 298 -3.68 -13.66 21.64
CA VAL A 298 -2.69 -12.59 21.84
C VAL A 298 -1.57 -12.70 20.80
N SER A 299 -1.05 -13.91 20.57
CA SER A 299 -0.02 -14.19 19.57
C SER A 299 -0.56 -13.96 18.16
N LEU A 300 -1.84 -14.26 17.92
CA LEU A 300 -2.49 -13.95 16.64
C LEU A 300 -2.58 -12.43 16.42
N THR A 301 -3.05 -11.70 17.44
CA THR A 301 -3.13 -10.23 17.39
C THR A 301 -1.76 -9.60 17.14
N ARG A 302 -0.70 -10.13 17.79
CA ARG A 302 0.69 -9.72 17.55
C ARG A 302 1.10 -9.89 16.09
N SER A 303 0.85 -11.07 15.52
CA SER A 303 1.22 -11.37 14.14
C SER A 303 0.51 -10.43 13.16
N VAL A 304 -0.79 -10.22 13.36
CA VAL A 304 -1.64 -9.40 12.48
C VAL A 304 -1.29 -7.91 12.60
N ILE A 305 -1.35 -7.35 13.80
CA ILE A 305 -1.16 -5.91 14.03
C ILE A 305 0.31 -5.52 13.93
N GLY A 306 1.22 -6.37 14.42
CA GLY A 306 2.66 -6.16 14.24
C GLY A 306 3.09 -6.23 12.78
N GLY A 307 2.56 -7.20 12.02
CA GLY A 307 2.74 -7.27 10.57
C GLY A 307 2.13 -6.08 9.84
N PHE A 308 1.02 -5.52 10.32
CA PHE A 308 0.40 -4.37 9.67
C PHE A 308 1.10 -3.05 9.99
N LEU A 309 1.36 -2.75 11.26
CA LEU A 309 1.94 -1.48 11.71
C LEU A 309 3.47 -1.46 11.59
N PHE A 310 4.16 -2.45 12.16
CA PHE A 310 5.63 -2.42 12.18
C PHE A 310 6.20 -2.81 10.82
N LEU A 311 5.78 -3.96 10.28
CA LEU A 311 6.36 -4.47 9.04
C LEU A 311 6.03 -3.60 7.81
N ARG A 312 4.82 -3.02 7.70
CA ARG A 312 4.43 -2.23 6.51
C ARG A 312 4.54 -0.73 6.65
N PHE A 313 4.75 -0.24 7.86
CA PHE A 313 4.71 1.20 8.08
C PHE A 313 5.93 1.71 8.84
N VAL A 314 6.12 1.30 10.10
CA VAL A 314 7.22 1.82 10.92
C VAL A 314 8.60 1.37 10.40
N CYS A 315 8.81 0.07 10.16
CA CYS A 315 10.10 -0.47 9.73
C CYS A 315 10.53 0.03 8.34
N PRO A 316 9.66 0.05 7.31
CA PRO A 316 10.02 0.65 6.02
C PRO A 316 10.33 2.14 6.13
N ALA A 317 9.62 2.90 6.98
CA ALA A 317 9.90 4.31 7.21
C ALA A 317 11.25 4.55 7.88
N ILE A 318 11.70 3.64 8.76
CA ILE A 318 13.03 3.72 9.36
C ILE A 318 14.11 3.33 8.33
N ALA A 319 13.89 2.25 7.57
CA ALA A 319 14.86 1.75 6.60
C ALA A 319 15.04 2.70 5.38
N THR A 320 13.96 3.36 4.95
CA THR A 320 13.94 4.26 3.78
C THR A 320 13.32 5.63 4.11
N PRO A 321 13.96 6.42 4.98
CA PRO A 321 13.35 7.64 5.53
C PRO A 321 13.02 8.71 4.48
N HIS A 322 13.75 8.74 3.37
CA HIS A 322 13.52 9.66 2.25
C HIS A 322 12.15 9.42 1.57
N LEU A 323 11.69 8.16 1.47
CA LEU A 323 10.38 7.83 0.88
C LEU A 323 9.19 8.23 1.77
N TYR A 324 9.48 8.62 3.01
CA TYR A 324 8.51 9.12 3.99
C TYR A 324 8.70 10.61 4.29
N ASN A 325 9.60 11.29 3.57
CA ASN A 325 9.97 12.69 3.78
C ASN A 325 10.50 12.97 5.21
N LEU A 326 11.19 11.99 5.79
CA LEU A 326 11.94 12.16 7.05
C LEU A 326 13.35 12.70 6.78
N THR A 327 13.84 12.52 5.56
CA THR A 327 15.08 13.11 5.03
C THR A 327 14.84 13.68 3.64
N GLU A 328 15.57 14.72 3.27
CA GLU A 328 15.48 15.34 1.93
C GLU A 328 16.03 14.44 0.82
N LYS A 329 17.06 13.67 1.14
CA LYS A 329 17.76 12.77 0.21
C LYS A 329 17.90 11.38 0.81
N GLU A 330 18.18 10.43 -0.05
CA GLU A 330 18.55 9.09 0.36
C GLU A 330 19.80 9.11 1.27
N PRO A 331 19.76 8.48 2.46
CA PRO A 331 20.92 8.41 3.33
C PRO A 331 22.09 7.63 2.68
N PRO A 332 23.35 7.97 2.99
CA PRO A 332 24.50 7.23 2.48
C PRO A 332 24.54 5.80 3.06
N SER A 333 25.30 4.91 2.41
CA SER A 333 25.38 3.48 2.76
C SER A 333 25.67 3.21 4.23
N GLU A 334 26.62 3.92 4.84
CA GLU A 334 26.93 3.77 6.28
C GLU A 334 25.73 4.09 7.17
N SER A 335 24.98 5.14 6.86
CA SER A 335 23.77 5.52 7.61
C SER A 335 22.62 4.55 7.38
N ARG A 336 22.43 4.05 6.15
CA ARG A 336 21.42 3.01 5.87
C ARG A 336 21.69 1.74 6.66
N ARG A 337 22.95 1.34 6.79
CA ARG A 337 23.35 0.19 7.62
C ARG A 337 22.96 0.40 9.10
N VAL A 338 23.17 1.59 9.65
CA VAL A 338 22.71 1.94 11.01
C VAL A 338 21.19 1.82 11.12
N LEU A 339 20.44 2.35 10.15
CA LEU A 339 18.97 2.27 10.11
C LEU A 339 18.48 0.82 10.03
N VAL A 340 19.18 -0.07 9.31
CA VAL A 340 18.85 -1.50 9.24
C VAL A 340 19.08 -2.19 10.59
N LEU A 341 20.18 -1.90 11.30
CA LEU A 341 20.40 -2.46 12.64
C LEU A 341 19.30 -2.04 13.62
N VAL A 342 18.90 -0.77 13.59
CA VAL A 342 17.79 -0.23 14.38
C VAL A 342 16.49 -0.93 14.02
N THR A 343 16.18 -1.03 12.72
CA THR A 343 15.00 -1.71 12.18
C THR A 343 14.95 -3.17 12.63
N LYS A 344 16.09 -3.87 12.59
CA LYS A 344 16.22 -5.27 12.99
C LYS A 344 15.85 -5.49 14.46
N LEU A 345 16.41 -4.70 15.37
CA LEU A 345 16.09 -4.81 16.80
C LEU A 345 14.63 -4.44 17.09
N LEU A 346 14.11 -3.38 16.48
CA LEU A 346 12.70 -2.97 16.64
C LEU A 346 11.74 -4.04 16.12
N PHE A 347 12.01 -4.61 14.96
CA PHE A 347 11.19 -5.67 14.37
C PHE A 347 11.17 -6.92 15.26
N LYS A 348 12.34 -7.34 15.78
CA LYS A 348 12.44 -8.45 16.74
C LYS A 348 11.65 -8.17 18.03
N THR A 349 11.69 -6.93 18.50
CA THR A 349 10.89 -6.47 19.67
C THR A 349 9.39 -6.52 19.39
N ALA A 350 8.94 -6.02 18.23
CA ALA A 350 7.51 -6.03 17.86
C ALA A 350 6.96 -7.45 17.67
N THR A 351 7.76 -8.34 17.09
CA THR A 351 7.39 -9.75 16.86
C THR A 351 7.59 -10.64 18.09
N CYS A 352 8.22 -10.13 19.16
CA CYS A 352 8.57 -10.87 20.37
C CYS A 352 9.46 -12.11 20.07
N VAL A 353 10.36 -11.98 19.08
CA VAL A 353 11.28 -13.05 18.66
C VAL A 353 12.70 -12.70 19.08
N MET A 354 13.35 -13.59 19.83
CA MET A 354 14.72 -13.41 20.29
C MET A 354 15.75 -13.69 19.19
N PHE A 355 16.95 -13.14 19.34
CA PHE A 355 18.11 -13.55 18.57
C PHE A 355 18.60 -14.93 19.06
N GLY A 356 18.85 -15.83 18.11
CA GLY A 356 19.27 -17.22 18.36
C GLY A 356 20.65 -17.54 17.78
N GLU A 357 20.95 -18.82 17.56
CA GLU A 357 22.27 -19.28 17.07
C GLU A 357 22.62 -18.85 15.65
N ARG A 358 21.63 -18.43 14.85
CA ARG A 358 21.88 -17.88 13.51
C ARG A 358 22.50 -16.49 13.54
N GLU A 359 22.30 -15.77 14.64
CA GLU A 359 22.70 -14.38 14.84
C GLU A 359 23.28 -14.18 16.26
N PRO A 360 24.30 -14.95 16.65
CA PRO A 360 24.77 -15.02 18.03
C PRO A 360 25.30 -13.67 18.54
N GLN A 361 25.85 -12.83 17.66
CA GLN A 361 26.34 -11.50 17.98
C GLN A 361 25.26 -10.54 18.49
N PHE A 362 23.99 -10.79 18.13
CA PHE A 362 22.86 -9.95 18.54
C PHE A 362 22.16 -10.46 19.80
N LYS A 363 22.53 -11.63 20.35
CA LYS A 363 21.93 -12.17 21.59
C LYS A 363 22.04 -11.23 22.78
N ILE A 364 23.08 -10.40 22.83
CA ILE A 364 23.27 -9.35 23.84
C ILE A 364 22.09 -8.36 23.92
N LEU A 365 21.28 -8.26 22.85
CA LEU A 365 20.13 -7.37 22.76
C LEU A 365 18.82 -8.02 23.26
N ASN A 366 18.79 -9.33 23.52
CA ASN A 366 17.58 -10.03 23.98
C ASN A 366 16.94 -9.42 25.24
N PRO A 367 17.70 -8.93 26.26
CA PRO A 367 17.09 -8.25 27.40
C PRO A 367 16.28 -6.99 27.02
N PHE A 368 16.65 -6.31 25.94
CA PHE A 368 15.86 -5.18 25.41
C PHE A 368 14.53 -5.65 24.84
N ILE A 369 14.54 -6.77 24.11
CA ILE A 369 13.34 -7.39 23.54
C ILE A 369 12.39 -7.82 24.67
N GLU A 370 12.89 -8.54 25.67
CA GLU A 370 12.10 -9.01 26.82
C GLU A 370 11.44 -7.85 27.57
N ARG A 371 12.19 -6.76 27.79
CA ARG A 371 11.68 -5.59 28.51
C ARG A 371 10.60 -4.83 27.73
N ASN A 372 10.79 -4.65 26.43
CA ASN A 372 9.95 -3.74 25.63
C ASN A 372 8.81 -4.43 24.89
N SER A 373 8.92 -5.73 24.60
CA SER A 373 7.87 -6.47 23.87
C SER A 373 6.49 -6.30 24.54
N PRO A 374 6.32 -6.41 25.87
CA PRO A 374 5.00 -6.26 26.50
C PRO A 374 4.33 -4.91 26.24
N LEU A 375 5.10 -3.81 26.17
CA LEU A 375 4.57 -2.47 25.90
C LEU A 375 4.04 -2.37 24.47
N ILE A 376 4.77 -2.94 23.51
CA ILE A 376 4.34 -3.00 22.11
C ILE A 376 3.11 -3.92 21.96
N GLN A 377 3.09 -5.05 22.68
CA GLN A 377 1.92 -5.94 22.69
C GLN A 377 0.67 -5.24 23.23
N GLN A 378 0.82 -4.42 24.28
CA GLN A 378 -0.29 -3.63 24.79
C GLN A 378 -0.82 -2.65 23.74
N LEU A 379 0.06 -1.94 23.03
CA LEU A 379 -0.33 -1.08 21.92
C LEU A 379 -1.10 -1.85 20.84
N PHE A 380 -0.68 -3.06 20.49
CA PHE A 380 -1.39 -3.90 19.52
C PHE A 380 -2.78 -4.31 20.00
N ILE A 381 -2.91 -4.65 21.28
CA ILE A 381 -4.21 -4.95 21.90
C ILE A 381 -5.12 -3.73 21.82
N ASP A 382 -4.61 -2.55 22.16
CA ASP A 382 -5.36 -1.29 22.14
C ASP A 382 -5.82 -0.94 20.71
N LEU A 383 -4.94 -1.10 19.71
CA LEU A 383 -5.27 -0.89 18.29
C LEU A 383 -6.32 -1.87 17.76
N SER A 384 -6.40 -3.07 18.33
CA SER A 384 -7.36 -4.08 17.92
C SER A 384 -8.75 -3.90 18.55
N GLN A 385 -8.89 -3.04 19.56
CA GLN A 385 -10.18 -2.78 20.19
C GLN A 385 -11.12 -2.02 19.25
N PRO A 386 -12.42 -2.35 19.24
CA PRO A 386 -13.39 -1.64 18.43
C PRO A 386 -13.48 -0.16 18.89
N PRO A 387 -13.25 0.81 17.99
CA PRO A 387 -13.35 2.22 18.34
C PRO A 387 -14.78 2.63 18.67
N SER A 388 -14.93 3.62 19.56
CA SER A 388 -16.24 4.19 19.90
C SER A 388 -16.78 5.16 18.85
N LYS A 389 -15.90 5.81 18.09
CA LYS A 389 -16.29 6.74 17.03
C LYS A 389 -16.82 5.99 15.83
N ASP A 390 -17.83 6.57 15.17
CA ASP A 390 -18.41 5.99 13.97
C ASP A 390 -17.37 5.83 12.86
N ILE A 391 -17.43 4.70 12.15
CA ILE A 391 -16.46 4.37 11.12
C ILE A 391 -16.59 5.29 9.91
N ASP A 392 -17.80 5.59 9.47
CA ASP A 392 -18.01 6.40 8.27
C ASP A 392 -17.61 7.86 8.52
N GLU A 393 -17.86 8.37 9.73
CA GLU A 393 -17.37 9.68 10.16
C GLU A 393 -15.84 9.78 10.15
N CYS A 394 -15.14 8.76 10.66
CA CYS A 394 -13.67 8.73 10.70
C CYS A 394 -13.09 8.74 9.28
N PHE A 395 -13.56 7.83 8.42
CA PHE A 395 -13.07 7.72 7.04
C PHE A 395 -13.45 8.93 6.17
N ALA A 396 -14.61 9.56 6.43
CA ALA A 396 -14.98 10.80 5.76
C ALA A 396 -14.07 11.96 6.18
N SER A 397 -13.62 12.00 7.45
CA SER A 397 -12.65 12.99 7.92
C SER A 397 -11.31 12.84 7.22
N ASP A 398 -10.82 11.62 7.10
CA ASP A 398 -9.59 11.32 6.38
C ASP A 398 -9.70 11.70 4.91
N SER A 399 -10.81 11.34 4.27
CA SER A 399 -11.08 11.66 2.87
C SER A 399 -10.99 13.16 2.58
N ARG A 400 -11.56 13.99 3.47
CA ARG A 400 -11.48 15.46 3.33
C ARG A 400 -10.04 15.98 3.44
N SER A 401 -9.17 15.28 4.17
CA SER A 401 -7.76 15.66 4.31
C SER A 401 -6.89 15.14 3.17
N ILE A 402 -7.14 13.91 2.70
CA ILE A 402 -6.31 13.25 1.67
C ILE A 402 -6.70 13.73 0.27
N PHE A 403 -7.99 14.01 0.04
CA PHE A 403 -8.56 14.33 -1.26
C PHE A 403 -9.15 15.74 -1.33
N SER A 404 -8.66 16.67 -0.49
CA SER A 404 -9.10 18.07 -0.45
C SER A 404 -9.00 18.79 -1.79
N ASP A 405 -7.94 18.49 -2.55
CA ASP A 405 -7.53 19.27 -3.73
C ASP A 405 -7.72 18.51 -5.06
N VAL A 406 -8.61 17.51 -5.08
CA VAL A 406 -8.86 16.74 -6.31
C VAL A 406 -9.65 17.58 -7.32
N ASP A 407 -9.02 17.88 -8.46
CA ASP A 407 -9.64 18.60 -9.56
C ASP A 407 -10.75 17.75 -10.25
N PRO A 408 -11.86 18.35 -10.71
CA PRO A 408 -12.92 17.64 -11.43
C PRO A 408 -12.43 16.88 -12.68
N GLY A 409 -11.40 17.37 -13.38
CA GLY A 409 -10.79 16.68 -14.52
C GLY A 409 -10.06 15.39 -14.14
N GLN A 410 -9.41 15.38 -12.98
CA GLN A 410 -8.80 14.15 -12.43
C GLN A 410 -9.89 13.12 -12.12
N LEU A 411 -11.03 13.55 -11.59
CA LEU A 411 -12.14 12.66 -11.28
C LEU A 411 -12.76 12.04 -12.53
N GLU A 412 -12.88 12.81 -13.62
CA GLU A 412 -13.34 12.29 -14.92
C GLU A 412 -12.35 11.27 -15.51
N THR A 413 -11.06 11.52 -15.34
CA THR A 413 -9.99 10.59 -15.74
C THR A 413 -10.07 9.29 -14.94
N ASP A 414 -10.14 9.37 -13.60
CA ASP A 414 -10.28 8.21 -12.71
C ASP A 414 -11.51 7.37 -13.07
N MET A 415 -12.63 8.02 -13.34
CA MET A 415 -13.86 7.35 -13.75
C MET A 415 -13.71 6.66 -15.10
N THR A 416 -13.01 7.28 -16.05
CA THR A 416 -12.74 6.68 -17.36
C THR A 416 -11.87 5.46 -17.23
N LEU A 417 -10.81 5.51 -16.40
CA LEU A 417 -9.94 4.39 -16.10
C LEU A 417 -10.70 3.20 -15.49
N VAL A 418 -11.55 3.46 -14.48
CA VAL A 418 -12.35 2.41 -13.82
C VAL A 418 -13.41 1.81 -14.76
N LYS A 419 -13.89 2.56 -15.75
CA LYS A 419 -14.87 2.10 -16.75
C LYS A 419 -14.28 1.30 -17.91
N LEU A 420 -12.97 1.38 -18.14
CA LEU A 420 -12.30 0.75 -19.28
C LEU A 420 -11.82 -0.72 -19.16
N PRO A 421 -12.21 -1.60 -18.19
CA PRO A 421 -11.68 -2.97 -18.15
C PRO A 421 -12.03 -3.87 -19.35
N LYS A 422 -12.68 -3.36 -20.40
CA LYS A 422 -12.86 -4.06 -21.68
C LYS A 422 -12.68 -3.12 -22.88
N ALA A 423 -11.44 -2.96 -23.32
CA ALA A 423 -11.13 -2.97 -24.75
C ALA A 423 -10.15 -4.13 -25.00
N LYS A 424 -10.63 -5.17 -25.70
CA LYS A 424 -9.83 -6.35 -26.07
C LYS A 424 -8.48 -5.93 -26.68
N LYS A 425 -7.41 -6.62 -26.28
CA LYS A 425 -6.07 -6.57 -26.90
C LYS A 425 -5.46 -5.17 -26.95
N LEU A 426 -4.88 -4.71 -25.85
CA LEU A 426 -3.63 -3.96 -25.99
C LEU A 426 -2.60 -4.92 -26.59
N SER A 427 -2.12 -4.59 -27.78
CA SER A 427 -1.08 -5.36 -28.46
C SER A 427 0.13 -5.52 -27.54
N VAL A 428 0.41 -6.75 -27.14
CA VAL A 428 1.74 -7.23 -26.69
C VAL A 428 2.77 -7.17 -27.84
N ASN A 429 2.60 -6.32 -28.85
CA ASN A 429 3.47 -6.21 -30.02
C ASN A 429 3.54 -4.77 -30.57
N LYS A 430 3.87 -3.80 -29.71
CA LYS A 430 4.48 -2.55 -30.20
C LYS A 430 5.67 -2.02 -29.39
N PHE A 431 6.17 -2.79 -28.42
CA PHE A 431 7.46 -2.55 -27.77
C PHE A 431 8.60 -3.48 -28.24
N LEU A 432 8.37 -4.33 -29.25
CA LEU A 432 9.40 -5.23 -29.80
C LEU A 432 9.76 -5.01 -31.28
N SER A 433 9.39 -3.88 -31.91
CA SER A 433 9.81 -3.62 -33.31
C SER A 433 10.52 -2.28 -33.58
N PHE A 434 10.86 -1.49 -32.57
CA PHE A 434 11.80 -0.37 -32.76
C PHE A 434 13.26 -0.69 -32.40
N GLY A 435 13.55 -1.94 -32.03
CA GLY A 435 14.91 -2.46 -31.79
C GLY A 435 15.52 -3.27 -32.93
N LYS A 436 15.03 -3.13 -34.18
CA LYS A 436 15.56 -3.84 -35.36
C LYS A 436 15.93 -2.95 -36.55
N LYS A 437 16.26 -1.68 -36.29
CA LYS A 437 17.14 -0.90 -37.16
C LYS A 437 18.23 -0.30 -36.28
N MET A 438 19.48 -0.63 -36.62
CA MET A 438 20.73 -0.20 -35.99
C MET A 438 21.29 -1.09 -34.87
N ARG A 439 21.86 -2.24 -35.27
CA ARG A 439 23.19 -2.75 -34.86
C ARG A 439 23.60 -3.77 -35.95
N ARG A 440 24.36 -3.33 -36.97
CA ARG A 440 25.85 -3.41 -37.15
C ARG A 440 26.21 -4.58 -38.13
N PRO A 441 27.29 -4.50 -38.94
CA PRO A 441 28.65 -4.19 -38.51
C PRO A 441 29.39 -3.13 -39.33
N LEU A 442 30.22 -2.36 -38.61
CA LEU A 442 31.51 -1.92 -39.11
C LEU A 442 32.43 -3.13 -39.06
N THR A 443 32.89 -3.61 -40.21
CA THR A 443 34.25 -4.14 -40.44
C THR A 443 34.52 -4.16 -41.95
N ASP A 444 35.74 -3.73 -42.29
CA ASP A 444 36.51 -3.93 -43.52
C ASP A 444 36.23 -3.01 -44.72
N GLU A 445 36.86 -1.83 -44.71
CA GLU A 445 38.06 -1.49 -45.52
C GLU A 445 38.65 -0.14 -45.11
#